data_AF-A0A954KXQ2-F1
#
_entry.id   AF-A0A954KXQ2-F1
#
_cell.length_a   1.000
_cell.length_b   1.000
_cell.length_c   1.000
_cell.angle_alpha   90.00
_cell.angle_beta   90.00
_cell.angle_gamma   90.00
#
_symmetry.space_group_name_H-M   'P 1'
#
loop_
_entity.id
_entity.type
_entity.pdbx_description
1 polymer ?
#
loop_
_entity_poly.entity_id
_entity_poly.type
_entity_poly.pdbx_seq_one_letter_code
_entity_poly.pdbx_strand_id
1 'polypeptide(L)'
;RHLVARHMHRDWVSEDIISPEAIKVLRAHSWSGNVRELANAIEHAVILSGGNTIQPEDLPASVTRKANSSSRPFLVTNFAEPLTLREIEMEAILQTLDKYDGDKPKTADELGIALKTLYNKLNQLQAQDRSKAG
;
A
#
# COMPACT_ATOMS: atom_id res chain seq x y z
N ARG A 1 -2.39 -17.04 3.23
CA ARG A 1 -1.76 -18.02 4.14
C ARG A 1 -0.24 -17.98 4.05
N HIS A 2 0.38 -18.29 2.90
CA HIS A 2 1.84 -18.14 2.72
C HIS A 2 2.37 -16.74 3.12
N LEU A 3 1.63 -15.68 2.74
CA LEU A 3 1.96 -14.31 3.15
C LEU A 3 1.89 -14.09 4.67
N VAL A 4 0.95 -14.72 5.37
CA VAL A 4 0.83 -14.64 6.84
C VAL A 4 2.03 -15.33 7.50
N ALA A 5 2.39 -16.54 7.03
CA ALA A 5 3.54 -17.29 7.53
C ALA A 5 4.84 -16.49 7.40
N ARG A 6 5.05 -15.88 6.22
CA ARG A 6 6.21 -15.04 5.93
C ARG A 6 6.33 -13.85 6.89
N HIS A 7 5.25 -13.12 7.16
CA HIS A 7 5.29 -11.94 8.02
C HIS A 7 5.33 -12.29 9.52
N MET A 8 4.85 -13.46 9.91
CA MET A 8 5.03 -13.95 11.28
C MET A 8 6.42 -14.57 11.52
N HIS A 9 7.30 -14.59 10.51
CA HIS A 9 8.58 -15.32 10.54
C HIS A 9 8.42 -16.77 11.00
N ARG A 10 7.36 -17.44 10.52
CA ARG A 10 7.05 -18.84 10.81
C ARG A 10 7.03 -19.66 9.54
N ASP A 11 7.49 -20.90 9.61
CA ASP A 11 7.41 -21.85 8.49
C ASP A 11 5.95 -22.23 8.16
N TRP A 12 5.08 -22.16 9.15
CA TRP A 12 3.66 -22.47 9.03
C TRP A 12 2.81 -21.66 10.04
N VAL A 13 1.65 -21.18 9.60
CA VAL A 13 0.52 -20.73 10.42
C VAL A 13 -0.75 -21.58 10.23
N SER A 14 -1.44 -21.87 11.32
CA SER A 14 -2.69 -22.66 11.36
C SER A 14 -3.74 -22.18 10.35
N GLU A 15 -4.60 -23.08 9.87
CA GLU A 15 -5.63 -22.72 8.89
C GLU A 15 -6.62 -21.67 9.40
N ASP A 16 -6.83 -21.64 10.73
CA ASP A 16 -7.72 -20.73 11.46
C ASP A 16 -7.07 -19.36 11.76
N ILE A 17 -5.86 -19.11 11.25
CA ILE A 17 -5.18 -17.82 11.44
C ILE A 17 -5.88 -16.68 10.70
N ILE A 18 -6.74 -16.99 9.72
CA ILE A 18 -7.61 -16.02 9.05
C ILE A 18 -9.04 -16.50 9.22
N SER A 19 -9.89 -15.66 9.80
CA SER A 19 -11.32 -15.96 9.92
C SER A 19 -11.98 -16.16 8.54
N PRO A 20 -13.00 -17.02 8.44
CA PRO A 20 -13.79 -17.17 7.23
C PRO A 20 -14.37 -15.83 6.71
N GLU A 21 -14.73 -14.93 7.62
CA GLU A 21 -15.25 -13.60 7.35
C GLU A 21 -14.19 -12.72 6.70
N ALA A 22 -12.97 -12.67 7.25
CA ALA A 22 -11.86 -11.92 6.65
C ALA A 22 -11.50 -12.46 5.26
N ILE A 23 -11.55 -13.79 5.06
CA ILE A 23 -11.34 -14.41 3.74
C ILE A 23 -12.39 -13.92 2.73
N LYS A 24 -13.66 -13.81 3.13
CA LYS A 24 -14.73 -13.29 2.24
C LYS A 24 -14.44 -11.85 1.84
N VAL A 25 -14.01 -11.00 2.77
CA VAL A 25 -13.66 -9.60 2.47
C VAL A 25 -12.46 -9.53 1.51
N LEU A 26 -11.38 -10.26 1.79
CA LEU A 26 -10.19 -10.31 0.93
C LEU A 26 -10.51 -10.81 -0.49
N ARG A 27 -11.42 -11.78 -0.64
CA ARG A 27 -11.87 -12.30 -1.94
C ARG A 27 -12.80 -11.35 -2.69
N ALA A 28 -13.55 -10.51 -1.99
CA ALA A 28 -14.46 -9.56 -2.59
C ALA A 28 -13.76 -8.28 -3.09
N HIS A 29 -12.52 -8.02 -2.64
CA HIS A 29 -11.76 -6.84 -3.02
C HIS A 29 -11.06 -7.04 -4.38
N SER A 30 -11.17 -6.04 -5.26
CA SER A 30 -10.47 -6.02 -6.54
C SER A 30 -9.06 -5.50 -6.35
N TRP A 31 -8.08 -6.39 -6.35
CA TRP A 31 -6.65 -6.07 -6.24
C TRP A 31 -6.14 -5.54 -7.59
N SER A 32 -6.36 -4.25 -7.88
CA SER A 32 -5.93 -3.62 -9.13
C SER A 32 -4.41 -3.50 -9.26
N GLY A 33 -3.67 -3.59 -8.15
CA GLY A 33 -2.21 -3.45 -8.08
C GLY A 33 -1.48 -4.66 -7.50
N ASN A 34 -1.58 -5.84 -8.13
CA ASN A 34 -0.73 -7.02 -7.87
C ASN A 34 -0.77 -7.62 -6.44
N VAL A 35 -0.09 -8.76 -6.28
CA VAL A 35 0.11 -9.50 -5.01
C VAL A 35 0.72 -8.63 -3.89
N ARG A 36 1.30 -7.46 -4.22
CA ARG A 36 1.88 -6.51 -3.26
C ARG A 36 0.82 -5.83 -2.38
N GLU A 37 -0.31 -5.39 -2.95
CA GLU A 37 -1.39 -4.83 -2.11
C GLU A 37 -1.94 -5.87 -1.14
N LEU A 38 -2.11 -7.12 -1.61
CA LEU A 38 -2.57 -8.22 -0.77
C LEU A 38 -1.55 -8.53 0.35
N ALA A 39 -0.25 -8.50 0.03
CA ALA A 39 0.80 -8.69 1.03
C ALA A 39 0.74 -7.61 2.12
N ASN A 40 0.66 -6.35 1.73
CA ASN A 40 0.58 -5.22 2.67
C ASN A 40 -0.68 -5.28 3.54
N ALA A 41 -1.82 -5.67 2.96
CA ALA A 41 -3.07 -5.81 3.71
C ALA A 41 -3.02 -6.95 4.74
N ILE A 42 -2.37 -8.06 4.38
CA ILE A 42 -2.18 -9.21 5.27
C ILE A 42 -1.18 -8.87 6.39
N GLU A 43 -0.10 -8.15 6.09
CA GLU A 43 0.87 -7.70 7.09
C GLU A 43 0.21 -6.80 8.14
N HIS A 44 -0.54 -5.78 7.71
CA HIS A 44 -1.31 -4.91 8.60
C HIS A 44 -2.23 -5.73 9.53
N ALA A 45 -2.91 -6.72 8.97
CA ALA A 45 -3.80 -7.57 9.73
C ALA A 45 -3.07 -8.47 10.74
N VAL A 46 -1.88 -8.97 10.39
CA VAL A 46 -1.02 -9.73 11.32
C VAL A 46 -0.54 -8.88 12.49
N ILE A 47 -0.20 -7.61 12.22
CA ILE A 47 0.26 -6.68 13.25
C ILE A 47 -0.89 -6.36 14.22
N LEU A 48 -2.09 -6.06 13.70
CA LEU A 48 -3.26 -5.73 14.52
C LEU A 48 -3.81 -6.92 15.28
N SER A 49 -3.83 -8.11 14.67
CA SER A 49 -4.28 -9.32 15.35
C SER A 49 -3.31 -9.75 16.44
N GLY A 50 -2.08 -9.20 16.48
CA GLY A 50 -1.10 -9.45 17.53
C GLY A 50 -0.68 -10.91 17.62
N GLY A 51 -0.76 -11.68 16.53
CA GLY A 51 -0.51 -13.12 16.55
C GLY A 51 -1.75 -14.00 16.61
N ASN A 52 -2.94 -13.42 16.80
CA ASN A 52 -4.21 -14.15 16.89
C ASN A 52 -4.88 -14.26 15.51
N THR A 53 -6.03 -14.94 15.47
CA THR A 53 -6.88 -15.05 14.28
C THR A 53 -7.24 -13.68 13.74
N ILE A 54 -6.89 -13.46 12.46
CA ILE A 54 -7.20 -12.25 11.71
C ILE A 54 -8.70 -12.16 11.48
N GLN A 55 -9.32 -11.12 12.02
CA GLN A 55 -10.71 -10.77 11.81
C GLN A 55 -10.86 -9.68 10.74
N PRO A 56 -12.07 -9.46 10.19
CA PRO A 56 -12.31 -8.39 9.23
C PRO A 56 -11.84 -7.02 9.72
N GLU A 57 -12.02 -6.72 11.01
CA GLU A 57 -11.60 -5.48 11.65
C GLU A 57 -10.08 -5.25 11.67
N ASP A 58 -9.29 -6.32 11.59
CA ASP A 58 -7.82 -6.24 11.52
C ASP A 58 -7.35 -5.91 10.09
N LEU A 59 -8.20 -6.15 9.09
CA LEU A 59 -7.88 -5.79 7.71
C LEU A 59 -7.90 -4.26 7.57
N PRO A 60 -7.01 -3.70 6.75
CA PRO A 60 -7.00 -2.26 6.54
C PRO A 60 -8.33 -1.78 5.99
N ALA A 61 -8.72 -0.57 6.42
CA ALA A 61 -9.97 0.09 6.04
C ALA A 61 -10.14 0.28 4.52
N SER A 62 -9.07 0.02 3.77
CA SER A 62 -9.03 -0.04 2.33
C SER A 62 -9.73 -1.24 1.71
N VAL A 63 -9.67 -2.37 2.41
CA VAL A 63 -10.16 -3.68 1.98
C VAL A 63 -11.56 -3.93 2.55
N THR A 64 -11.84 -3.43 3.75
CA THR A 64 -13.15 -3.55 4.42
C THR A 64 -14.18 -2.54 3.95
N ARG A 65 -13.79 -1.33 3.52
CA ARG A 65 -14.73 -0.41 2.87
C ARG A 65 -14.94 -0.84 1.43
N LYS A 66 -16.17 -1.27 1.14
CA LYS A 66 -16.72 -1.46 -0.21
C LYS A 66 -16.29 -0.26 -1.06
N ALA A 67 -15.63 -0.55 -2.19
CA ALA A 67 -14.99 0.42 -3.08
C ALA A 67 -15.91 1.59 -3.44
N ASN A 68 -15.90 2.63 -2.62
CA ASN A 68 -16.43 3.95 -2.91
C ASN A 68 -15.27 4.90 -2.66
N SER A 69 -14.56 5.18 -3.76
CA SER A 69 -13.93 6.46 -4.08
C SER A 69 -12.83 7.00 -3.16
N SER A 70 -11.59 6.93 -3.69
CA SER A 70 -10.68 8.09 -3.83
C SER A 70 -10.64 9.10 -2.67
N SER A 71 -10.17 8.66 -1.50
CA SER A 71 -9.55 9.55 -0.50
C SER A 71 -9.01 8.70 0.65
N ARG A 72 -7.68 8.60 0.77
CA ARG A 72 -7.06 8.09 2.01
C ARG A 72 -5.92 9.00 2.45
N PRO A 73 -5.89 9.39 3.74
CA PRO A 73 -4.73 10.04 4.33
C PRO A 73 -3.60 9.02 4.57
N PHE A 74 -2.38 9.47 4.32
CA PHE A 74 -1.13 8.73 4.45
C PHE A 74 -0.81 8.45 5.93
N LEU A 75 -0.78 7.17 6.33
CA LEU A 75 -0.15 6.76 7.59
C LEU A 75 1.27 6.29 7.27
N VAL A 76 2.26 7.10 7.66
CA VAL A 76 3.71 6.86 7.46
C VAL A 76 4.22 5.59 8.18
N THR A 77 3.39 4.95 8.98
CA THR A 77 3.75 3.85 9.89
C THR A 77 3.65 2.46 9.25
N ASN A 78 3.43 2.36 7.93
CA ASN A 78 2.92 1.15 7.27
C ASN A 78 3.89 0.48 6.28
N PHE A 79 5.20 0.58 6.50
CA PHE A 79 6.21 0.03 5.59
C PHE A 79 6.94 -1.18 6.19
N ALA A 80 6.93 -2.31 5.46
CA ALA A 80 7.56 -3.60 5.82
C ALA A 80 9.09 -3.53 6.02
N GLU A 81 9.75 -2.59 5.34
CA GLU A 81 11.15 -2.24 5.49
C GLU A 81 11.24 -0.71 5.58
N PRO A 82 12.25 -0.14 6.27
CA PRO A 82 12.42 1.30 6.32
C PRO A 82 12.58 1.85 4.90
N LEU A 83 11.55 2.52 4.41
CA LEU A 83 11.62 3.21 3.14
C LEU A 83 12.65 4.33 3.23
N THR A 84 13.37 4.50 2.13
CA THR A 84 14.15 5.72 1.95
C THR A 84 13.21 6.91 1.88
N LEU A 85 13.69 8.09 2.30
CA LEU A 85 12.93 9.34 2.14
C LEU A 85 12.45 9.54 0.70
N ARG A 86 13.24 9.08 -0.26
CA ARG A 86 12.90 9.14 -1.68
C ARG A 86 11.65 8.31 -2.01
N GLU A 87 11.53 7.10 -1.50
CA GLU A 87 10.36 6.23 -1.77
C GLU A 87 9.09 6.79 -1.13
N ILE A 88 9.22 7.37 0.07
CA ILE A 88 8.12 8.08 0.75
C ILE A 88 7.66 9.28 -0.09
N GLU A 89 8.60 10.13 -0.53
CA GLU A 89 8.30 11.27 -1.39
C GLU A 89 7.64 10.83 -2.72
N MET A 90 8.10 9.71 -3.27
CA MET A 90 7.63 9.17 -4.54
C MET A 90 6.17 8.72 -4.46
N GLU A 91 5.83 7.97 -3.41
CA GLU A 91 4.46 7.53 -3.16
C GLU A 91 3.51 8.72 -2.95
N ALA A 92 3.95 9.72 -2.18
CA ALA A 92 3.19 10.96 -1.98
C ALA A 92 2.94 11.71 -3.30
N ILE A 93 3.91 11.74 -4.21
CA ILE A 93 3.78 12.34 -5.54
C ILE A 93 2.75 11.60 -6.39
N LEU A 94 2.82 10.26 -6.44
CA LEU A 94 1.94 9.45 -7.27
C LEU A 94 0.48 9.53 -6.80
N GLN A 95 0.24 9.46 -5.48
CA GLN A 95 -1.11 9.60 -4.93
C GLN A 95 -1.69 10.98 -5.16
N THR A 96 -0.88 12.02 -5.05
CA THR A 96 -1.34 13.39 -5.29
C THR A 96 -1.63 13.61 -6.78
N LEU A 97 -0.84 13.00 -7.67
CA LEU A 97 -1.13 13.01 -9.11
C LEU A 97 -2.44 12.29 -9.42
N ASP A 98 -2.69 11.12 -8.83
CA ASP A 98 -3.94 10.37 -9.00
C ASP A 98 -5.15 11.16 -8.48
N LYS A 99 -5.01 11.79 -7.30
CA LYS A 99 -6.03 12.68 -6.72
C LYS A 99 -6.45 13.82 -7.66
N TYR A 100 -5.54 14.31 -8.49
CA TYR A 100 -5.76 15.44 -9.40
C TYR A 100 -5.72 15.03 -10.89
N ASP A 101 -5.99 13.77 -11.22
CA ASP A 101 -6.07 13.26 -12.60
C ASP A 101 -4.82 13.62 -13.45
N GLY A 102 -3.64 13.66 -12.83
CA GLY A 102 -2.36 13.96 -13.47
C GLY A 102 -2.05 15.45 -13.68
N ASP A 103 -2.82 16.36 -13.07
CA ASP A 103 -2.58 17.81 -13.04
C ASP A 103 -1.34 18.15 -12.20
N LYS A 104 -0.20 18.30 -12.90
CA LYS A 104 1.13 18.53 -12.29
C LYS A 104 1.22 19.87 -11.55
N PRO A 105 0.70 21.00 -12.08
CA PRO A 105 0.60 22.24 -11.33
C PRO A 105 -0.11 22.09 -9.98
N LYS A 106 -1.31 21.50 -9.95
CA LYS A 106 -2.06 21.30 -8.68
C LYS A 106 -1.37 20.32 -7.74
N THR A 107 -0.76 19.28 -8.29
CA THR A 107 0.02 18.31 -7.51
C THR A 107 1.18 18.99 -6.80
N ALA A 108 1.93 19.85 -7.50
CA ALA A 108 3.06 20.56 -6.93
C ALA A 108 2.63 21.52 -5.82
N ASP A 109 1.51 22.23 -6.04
CA ASP A 109 0.93 23.16 -5.07
C ASP A 109 0.48 22.44 -3.79
N GLU A 110 -0.25 21.33 -3.91
CA GLU A 110 -0.69 20.51 -2.77
C GLU A 110 0.49 19.94 -1.97
N LEU A 111 1.54 19.49 -2.66
CA LEU A 111 2.74 18.95 -2.02
C LEU A 111 3.64 20.05 -1.44
N GLY A 112 3.34 21.33 -1.68
CA GLY A 112 4.16 22.46 -1.23
C GLY A 112 5.55 22.51 -1.87
N ILE A 113 5.70 21.99 -3.10
CA ILE A 113 6.97 21.96 -3.83
C ILE A 113 6.89 22.75 -5.13
N ALA A 114 8.04 23.25 -5.60
CA ALA A 114 8.10 23.89 -6.91
C ALA A 114 7.78 22.89 -8.04
N LEU A 115 7.05 23.33 -9.06
CA LEU A 115 6.71 22.50 -10.22
C LEU A 115 7.94 21.86 -10.89
N LYS A 116 9.04 22.61 -10.99
CA LYS A 116 10.34 22.10 -11.49
C LYS A 116 10.87 20.93 -10.64
N THR A 117 10.69 20.98 -9.32
CA THR A 117 11.09 19.91 -8.41
C THR A 117 10.26 18.65 -8.64
N LEU A 118 8.94 18.80 -8.85
CA LEU A 118 8.06 17.70 -9.21
C LEU A 118 8.53 17.01 -10.51
N TYR A 119 8.79 17.78 -11.57
CA TYR A 119 9.31 17.24 -12.83
C TYR A 119 10.65 16.51 -12.67
N ASN A 120 11.58 17.08 -11.89
CA ASN A 120 12.87 16.44 -11.64
C ASN A 120 12.70 15.08 -10.94
N LYS A 121 11.81 14.99 -9.94
CA LYS A 121 11.51 13.73 -9.25
C LYS A 121 10.83 12.71 -10.19
N LEU A 122 9.91 13.14 -11.04
CA LEU A 122 9.26 12.29 -12.07
C LEU A 122 10.23 11.77 -13.14
N ASN A 123 11.24 12.56 -13.52
CA ASN A 123 12.24 12.12 -14.49
C ASN A 123 13.22 11.10 -13.88
N GLN A 124 13.59 11.27 -12.61
CA GLN A 124 14.43 10.29 -11.89
C GLN A 124 13.75 8.93 -11.77
N LEU A 125 12.43 8.93 -11.60
CA LEU A 125 11.54 7.77 -11.63
C LEU A 125 11.66 6.97 -12.95
N GLN A 126 11.42 7.64 -14.09
CA GLN A 126 11.46 7.00 -15.41
C GLN A 126 12.84 6.43 -15.78
N ALA A 127 13.90 7.04 -15.26
CA ALA A 127 15.27 6.55 -15.47
C ALA A 127 15.53 5.25 -14.69
N GLN A 128 15.00 5.10 -13.47
CA GLN A 128 15.21 3.91 -12.63
C GLN A 128 14.40 2.71 -13.09
N ASP A 129 13.16 2.90 -13.56
CA ASP A 129 12.34 1.80 -14.09
C ASP A 129 13.00 1.14 -15.31
N ARG A 130 13.72 1.93 -16.12
CA ARG A 130 14.53 1.44 -17.25
C ARG A 130 15.78 0.67 -16.81
N SER A 131 16.36 1.00 -15.64
CA SER A 131 17.57 0.34 -15.13
C SER A 131 17.30 -0.95 -14.37
N LYS A 132 16.09 -1.16 -13.84
CA LYS A 132 15.68 -2.42 -13.17
C LYS A 132 15.12 -3.48 -14.14
N ALA A 133 14.80 -3.09 -15.38
CA ALA A 133 14.18 -3.95 -16.39
C ALA A 133 15.18 -4.55 -17.40
N GLY A 134 16.47 -4.23 -17.30
CA GLY A 134 17.56 -4.82 -18.10
C GLY A 134 18.52 -5.60 -17.23
#